data_AF-A0A7J8MEF6-F1
#
_entry.id   AF-A0A7J8MEF6-F1
#
_cell.length_a   1.000
_cell.length_b   1.000
_cell.length_c   1.000
_cell.angle_alpha   90.00
_cell.angle_beta   90.00
_cell.angle_gamma   90.00
#
_symmetry.space_group_name_H-M   'P 1'
#
loop_
_entity.id
_entity.type
_entity.pdbx_description
1 polymer ?
#
loop_
_entity_poly.entity_id
_entity_poly.type
_entity_poly.pdbx_seq_one_letter_code
_entity_poly.pdbx_strand_id
1 'polypeptide(L)'
;QAIDTRDALAKSIYACLFEWLVEQINKSLAVGKRRTGRSISILDIYGFESFGRNSFEQFCINYANERLQQHFNRHLFKLEQEEYIQDGIDWAKVDFDDNQDCLNLFEKKPLGLLSLLDEESTFPNGTDITFANKLKQHLNSNPCFRGEREKAFTVSHFAGEVTYDTTGFLEKNRDLLHLDSIQLLSLCLCHLPQIFASNMLNQSEKAVVGPLHKAGGADSQKLSVATKFKSQLFQLMQRLESTTPHFIRCIKPNNLQSPGSYEQGLVLQQLRCCGVLEVVRISRSGFPSRMSHQKFARRYGFLLLENVASQDPLSVSVAILHRFNILPEMYQVGYTKLFFRTGQIGILEDTRNHTLHGILRVQSCFRGHQARRHFKELQRGIATLQSFVRGEKGRQEFAVLLQRHKAAVVIQKWIKGRNAKKTFKKINDASIVIQS
;
A
#
# COMPACT_ATOMS: atom_id res chain seq x y z
N GLN A 1 -22.00 20.40 -39.37
CA GLN A 1 -20.61 20.55 -39.88
C GLN A 1 -19.84 21.64 -39.15
N ALA A 2 -20.13 22.94 -39.32
CA ALA A 2 -19.35 24.00 -38.64
C ALA A 2 -19.44 23.94 -37.10
N ILE A 3 -20.61 23.62 -36.55
CA ILE A 3 -20.84 23.40 -35.11
C ILE A 3 -20.00 22.21 -34.63
N ASP A 4 -20.10 21.07 -35.32
CA ASP A 4 -19.38 19.84 -34.97
C ASP A 4 -17.85 20.06 -34.99
N THR A 5 -17.32 20.78 -35.98
CA THR A 5 -15.89 21.14 -36.06
C THR A 5 -15.46 22.04 -34.89
N ARG A 6 -16.28 23.04 -34.53
CA ARG A 6 -16.04 23.90 -33.35
C ARG A 6 -16.00 23.08 -32.07
N ASP A 7 -16.96 22.18 -31.89
CA ASP A 7 -17.09 21.37 -30.68
C ASP A 7 -15.99 20.31 -30.59
N ALA A 8 -15.57 19.72 -31.71
CA ALA A 8 -14.39 18.86 -31.79
C ALA A 8 -13.12 19.60 -31.36
N LEU A 9 -12.89 20.82 -31.88
CA LEU A 9 -11.74 21.63 -31.49
C LEU A 9 -11.74 21.97 -29.99
N ALA A 10 -12.90 22.36 -29.45
CA ALA A 10 -13.04 22.65 -28.02
C ALA A 10 -12.71 21.42 -27.14
N LYS A 11 -13.25 20.24 -27.49
CA LYS A 11 -12.95 18.97 -26.81
C LYS A 11 -11.46 18.63 -26.85
N SER A 12 -10.82 18.76 -28.01
CA SER A 12 -9.40 18.44 -28.17
C SER A 12 -8.49 19.39 -27.38
N ILE A 13 -8.79 20.70 -27.37
CA ILE A 13 -8.04 21.67 -26.54
C ILE A 13 -8.18 21.33 -25.06
N TYR A 14 -9.39 21.02 -24.60
CA TYR A 14 -9.64 20.65 -23.20
C TYR A 14 -8.89 19.37 -22.81
N ALA A 15 -8.92 18.34 -23.65
CA ALA A 15 -8.19 17.09 -23.42
C ALA A 15 -6.67 17.32 -23.30
N CYS A 16 -6.07 18.11 -24.20
CA CYS A 16 -4.64 18.42 -24.12
C CYS A 16 -4.29 19.27 -22.89
N LEU A 17 -5.15 20.21 -22.50
CA LEU A 17 -4.96 20.98 -21.28
C LEU A 17 -4.97 20.08 -20.04
N PHE A 18 -5.92 19.14 -19.98
CA PHE A 18 -6.00 18.17 -18.90
C PHE A 18 -4.75 17.28 -18.84
N GLU A 19 -4.30 16.71 -19.96
CA GLU A 19 -3.07 15.91 -20.02
C GLU A 19 -1.84 16.71 -19.56
N TRP A 20 -1.72 17.96 -20.01
CA TRP A 20 -0.63 18.85 -19.62
C TRP A 20 -0.65 19.14 -18.12
N LEU A 21 -1.82 19.42 -17.53
CA LEU A 21 -1.98 19.64 -16.09
C LEU A 21 -1.55 18.41 -15.29
N VAL A 22 -1.98 17.22 -15.70
CA VAL A 22 -1.57 15.95 -15.09
C VAL A 22 -0.05 15.78 -15.17
N GLU A 23 0.58 16.13 -16.28
CA GLU A 23 2.04 16.09 -16.43
C GLU A 23 2.75 17.07 -15.46
N GLN A 24 2.25 18.30 -15.31
CA GLN A 24 2.82 19.27 -14.36
C GLN A 24 2.68 18.82 -12.90
N ILE A 25 1.53 18.25 -12.54
CA ILE A 25 1.31 17.67 -11.21
C ILE A 25 2.30 16.52 -10.98
N ASN A 26 2.46 15.62 -11.95
CA ASN A 26 3.39 14.50 -11.85
C ASN A 26 4.85 14.94 -11.71
N LYS A 27 5.27 15.99 -12.43
CA LYS A 27 6.62 16.59 -12.27
C LYS A 27 6.82 17.15 -10.87
N SER A 28 5.80 17.80 -10.32
CA SER A 28 5.85 18.40 -8.98
C SER A 28 5.85 17.35 -7.87
N LEU A 29 5.17 16.22 -8.07
CA LEU A 29 5.10 15.09 -7.13
C LEU A 29 6.23 14.07 -7.32
N ALA A 30 7.12 14.26 -8.31
CA ALA A 30 8.18 13.32 -8.61
C ALA A 30 9.14 13.15 -7.41
N VAL A 31 9.04 12.01 -6.74
CA VAL A 31 9.94 11.65 -5.65
C VAL A 31 11.33 11.38 -6.23
N GLY A 32 12.38 11.96 -5.62
CA GLY A 32 13.77 11.72 -6.00
C GLY A 32 14.21 10.25 -5.93
N LYS A 33 15.48 9.95 -6.21
CA LYS A 33 16.05 8.59 -6.43
C LYS A 33 15.83 7.54 -5.33
N ARG A 34 15.21 7.84 -4.19
CA ARG A 34 15.00 6.89 -3.07
C ARG A 34 13.66 6.15 -3.22
N ARG A 35 13.60 5.21 -4.16
CA ARG A 35 12.48 4.25 -4.24
C ARG A 35 12.69 3.16 -3.19
N THR A 36 11.73 2.99 -2.29
CA THR A 36 11.70 1.92 -1.27
C THR A 36 11.25 0.56 -1.83
N GLY A 37 11.08 0.46 -3.16
CA GLY A 37 10.69 -0.76 -3.88
C GLY A 37 9.23 -1.19 -3.70
N ARG A 38 8.42 -0.44 -2.94
CA ARG A 38 7.00 -0.72 -2.70
C ARG A 38 6.16 0.50 -3.05
N SER A 39 5.00 0.28 -3.65
CA SER A 39 4.01 1.31 -3.94
C SER A 39 2.62 0.86 -3.50
N ILE A 40 1.81 1.81 -3.06
CA ILE A 40 0.37 1.64 -2.88
C ILE A 40 -0.28 2.48 -3.96
N SER A 41 -1.11 1.84 -4.79
CA SER A 41 -1.86 2.51 -5.85
C SER A 41 -3.32 2.56 -5.44
N ILE A 42 -3.91 3.74 -5.50
CA ILE A 42 -5.32 3.98 -5.23
C ILE A 42 -5.99 4.22 -6.57
N LEU A 43 -6.97 3.38 -6.92
CA LEU A 43 -7.79 3.54 -8.11
C LEU A 43 -9.15 4.10 -7.68
N ASP A 44 -9.40 5.35 -8.07
CA ASP A 44 -10.71 5.99 -7.95
C ASP A 44 -11.31 6.11 -9.35
N ILE A 45 -12.42 5.43 -9.56
CA ILE A 45 -13.11 5.36 -10.85
C ILE A 45 -14.60 5.53 -10.63
N TYR A 46 -15.27 6.12 -11.61
CA TYR A 46 -16.72 6.23 -11.64
C TYR A 46 -17.39 4.85 -11.45
N GLY A 47 -18.50 4.86 -10.71
CA GLY A 47 -19.34 3.67 -10.55
C GLY A 47 -20.18 3.38 -11.79
N PHE A 48 -20.98 2.32 -11.70
CA PHE A 48 -21.98 1.98 -12.71
C PHE A 48 -23.01 3.11 -12.88
N GLU A 49 -23.33 3.49 -14.12
CA GLU A 49 -24.26 4.56 -14.45
C GLU A 49 -25.48 4.02 -15.21
N SER A 50 -26.68 4.39 -14.77
CA SER A 50 -27.92 4.12 -15.49
C SER A 50 -28.87 5.31 -15.31
N PHE A 51 -29.10 6.03 -16.40
CA PHE A 51 -29.97 7.20 -16.48
C PHE A 51 -31.19 6.90 -17.35
N GLY A 52 -32.15 7.84 -17.40
CA GLY A 52 -33.32 7.73 -18.27
C GLY A 52 -32.97 7.67 -19.77
N ARG A 53 -31.82 8.24 -20.17
CA ARG A 53 -31.25 8.13 -21.52
C ARG A 53 -29.75 7.91 -21.43
N ASN A 54 -29.28 6.72 -21.80
CA ASN A 54 -27.86 6.34 -21.75
C ASN A 54 -27.23 6.44 -23.14
N SER A 55 -26.04 7.04 -23.19
CA SER A 55 -25.30 7.30 -24.43
C SER A 55 -23.97 6.54 -24.45
N PHE A 56 -23.14 6.79 -25.47
CA PHE A 56 -21.81 6.21 -25.65
C PHE A 56 -20.90 6.37 -24.41
N GLU A 57 -21.03 7.48 -23.68
CA GLU A 57 -20.28 7.74 -22.45
C GLU A 57 -20.62 6.71 -21.36
N GLN A 58 -21.91 6.52 -21.06
CA GLN A 58 -22.38 5.50 -20.11
C GLN A 58 -21.99 4.09 -20.57
N PHE A 59 -22.05 3.83 -21.88
CA PHE A 59 -21.62 2.56 -22.46
C PHE A 59 -20.14 2.25 -22.15
N CYS A 60 -19.24 3.22 -22.34
CA CYS A 60 -17.83 3.07 -21.97
C CYS A 60 -17.62 2.93 -20.46
N ILE A 61 -18.35 3.73 -19.67
CA ILE A 61 -18.31 3.70 -18.20
C ILE A 61 -18.72 2.32 -17.65
N ASN A 62 -19.83 1.79 -18.15
CA ASN A 62 -20.37 0.50 -17.72
C ASN A 62 -19.51 -0.67 -18.21
N TYR A 63 -18.93 -0.58 -19.41
CA TYR A 63 -17.92 -1.55 -19.87
C TYR A 63 -16.70 -1.62 -18.95
N ALA A 64 -16.16 -0.47 -18.52
CA ALA A 64 -15.05 -0.45 -17.56
C ALA A 64 -15.45 -1.05 -16.20
N ASN A 65 -16.65 -0.74 -15.71
CA ASN A 65 -17.18 -1.34 -14.50
C ASN A 65 -17.38 -2.85 -14.62
N GLU A 66 -17.84 -3.35 -15.76
CA GLU A 66 -17.97 -4.79 -16.05
C GLU A 66 -16.60 -5.49 -15.96
N ARG A 67 -15.55 -4.87 -16.51
CA ARG A 67 -14.19 -5.42 -16.48
C ARG A 67 -13.59 -5.42 -15.08
N LEU A 68 -13.79 -4.34 -14.32
CA LEU A 68 -13.39 -4.24 -12.92
C LEU A 68 -14.15 -5.23 -12.04
N GLN A 69 -15.43 -5.45 -12.31
CA GLN A 69 -16.23 -6.46 -11.62
C GLN A 69 -15.67 -7.86 -11.91
N GLN A 70 -15.23 -8.15 -13.13
CA GLN A 70 -14.61 -9.44 -13.42
C GLN A 70 -13.27 -9.61 -12.69
N HIS A 71 -12.46 -8.55 -12.62
CA HIS A 71 -11.24 -8.55 -11.82
C HIS A 71 -11.53 -8.83 -10.33
N PHE A 72 -12.58 -8.21 -9.79
CA PHE A 72 -13.08 -8.46 -8.43
C PHE A 72 -13.53 -9.91 -8.23
N ASN A 73 -14.40 -10.43 -9.10
CA ASN A 73 -14.89 -11.80 -9.06
C ASN A 73 -13.74 -12.82 -9.15
N ARG A 74 -12.77 -12.56 -10.03
CA ARG A 74 -11.58 -13.41 -10.17
C ARG A 74 -10.75 -13.47 -8.88
N HIS A 75 -10.49 -12.33 -8.25
CA HIS A 75 -9.62 -12.27 -7.07
C HIS A 75 -10.28 -12.78 -5.80
N LEU A 76 -11.58 -12.51 -5.62
CA LEU A 76 -12.30 -12.95 -4.42
C LEU A 76 -12.86 -14.36 -4.54
N PHE A 77 -13.13 -14.86 -5.74
CA PHE A 77 -13.83 -16.14 -5.89
C PHE A 77 -13.02 -17.19 -6.64
N LYS A 78 -12.49 -16.86 -7.83
CA LYS A 78 -11.79 -17.86 -8.67
C LYS A 78 -10.45 -18.26 -8.07
N LEU A 79 -9.59 -17.28 -7.80
CA LEU A 79 -8.24 -17.53 -7.26
C LEU A 79 -8.27 -18.13 -5.85
N GLU A 80 -9.26 -17.77 -5.03
CA GLU A 80 -9.42 -18.35 -3.70
C GLU A 80 -9.76 -19.85 -3.79
N GLN A 81 -10.71 -20.22 -4.64
CA GLN A 81 -11.08 -21.62 -4.85
C GLN A 81 -9.97 -22.45 -5.52
N GLU A 82 -9.26 -21.87 -6.49
CA GLU A 82 -8.09 -22.50 -7.11
C GLU A 82 -6.99 -22.79 -6.08
N GLU A 83 -6.76 -21.90 -5.13
CA GLU A 83 -5.77 -22.10 -4.07
C GLU A 83 -6.19 -23.20 -3.08
N TYR A 84 -7.47 -23.28 -2.72
CA TYR A 84 -7.98 -24.39 -1.89
C TYR A 84 -7.81 -25.74 -2.57
N ILE A 85 -8.12 -25.83 -3.87
CA ILE A 85 -7.93 -27.06 -4.65
C ILE A 85 -6.43 -27.43 -4.73
N GLN A 86 -5.57 -26.44 -5.02
CA GLN A 86 -4.12 -26.67 -5.13
C GLN A 86 -3.49 -27.13 -3.82
N ASP A 87 -3.96 -26.63 -2.67
CA ASP A 87 -3.43 -27.00 -1.36
C ASP A 87 -4.17 -28.19 -0.72
N GLY A 88 -5.10 -28.83 -1.44
CA GLY A 88 -5.80 -30.04 -1.00
C GLY A 88 -6.83 -29.83 0.10
N ILE A 89 -7.42 -28.63 0.18
CA ILE A 89 -8.43 -28.28 1.17
C ILE A 89 -9.78 -28.84 0.74
N ASP A 90 -10.41 -29.60 1.63
CA ASP A 90 -11.79 -30.07 1.44
C ASP A 90 -12.74 -28.87 1.55
N TRP A 91 -13.23 -28.43 0.39
CA TRP A 91 -14.01 -27.21 0.22
C TRP A 91 -15.20 -27.44 -0.71
N ALA A 92 -16.39 -27.03 -0.27
CA ALA A 92 -17.56 -26.99 -1.12
C ALA A 92 -17.47 -25.79 -2.07
N LYS A 93 -17.31 -26.07 -3.37
CA LYS A 93 -17.30 -25.03 -4.42
C LYS A 93 -18.51 -24.11 -4.25
N VAL A 94 -18.25 -22.80 -4.18
CA VAL A 94 -19.34 -21.81 -4.07
C VAL A 94 -19.59 -21.25 -5.46
N ASP A 95 -20.81 -21.48 -5.93
CA ASP A 95 -21.29 -20.86 -7.16
C ASP A 95 -21.47 -19.36 -6.96
N PHE A 96 -20.98 -18.60 -7.93
CA PHE A 96 -21.12 -17.15 -8.01
C PHE A 96 -21.47 -16.78 -9.46
N ASP A 97 -22.13 -15.64 -9.62
CA ASP A 97 -22.50 -15.12 -10.94
C ASP A 97 -21.26 -14.54 -11.64
N ASP A 98 -20.76 -15.26 -12.65
CA ASP A 98 -19.66 -14.83 -13.50
C ASP A 98 -20.19 -13.92 -14.62
N ASN A 99 -19.54 -12.78 -14.84
CA ASN A 99 -19.92 -11.82 -15.86
C ASN A 99 -19.10 -11.94 -17.16
N GLN A 100 -18.38 -13.05 -17.33
CA GLN A 100 -17.57 -13.30 -18.53
C GLN A 100 -18.38 -13.24 -19.83
N ASP A 101 -19.63 -13.70 -19.84
CA ASP A 101 -20.48 -13.66 -21.04
C ASP A 101 -20.85 -12.23 -21.47
N CYS A 102 -21.07 -11.34 -20.50
CA CYS A 102 -21.25 -9.92 -20.74
C CYS A 102 -19.95 -9.28 -21.27
N LEU A 103 -18.79 -9.60 -20.69
CA LEU A 103 -17.51 -9.13 -21.24
C LEU A 103 -17.23 -9.64 -22.66
N ASN A 104 -17.59 -10.89 -22.94
CA ASN A 104 -17.48 -11.46 -24.28
C ASN A 104 -18.38 -10.69 -25.26
N LEU A 105 -19.58 -10.27 -24.86
CA LEU A 105 -20.45 -9.42 -25.68
C LEU A 105 -19.76 -8.10 -26.08
N PHE A 106 -19.00 -7.47 -25.18
CA PHE A 106 -18.23 -6.26 -25.50
C PHE A 106 -16.99 -6.54 -26.36
N GLU A 107 -16.22 -7.56 -26.00
CA GLU A 107 -14.82 -7.67 -26.42
C GLU A 107 -14.54 -8.70 -27.51
N LYS A 108 -15.45 -9.67 -27.73
CA LYS A 108 -15.23 -10.78 -28.66
C LYS A 108 -14.97 -10.27 -30.07
N LYS A 109 -13.92 -10.78 -30.70
CA LYS A 109 -13.62 -10.51 -32.11
C LYS A 109 -14.09 -11.66 -32.99
N PRO A 110 -14.62 -11.41 -34.20
CA PRO A 110 -14.91 -10.09 -34.76
C PRO A 110 -16.28 -9.52 -34.33
N LEU A 111 -17.16 -10.35 -33.74
CA LEU A 111 -18.56 -10.01 -33.45
C LEU A 111 -18.79 -9.62 -31.98
N GLY A 112 -18.31 -8.45 -31.58
CA GLY A 112 -18.55 -7.86 -30.27
C GLY A 112 -18.96 -6.40 -30.41
N LEU A 113 -19.59 -5.82 -29.38
CA LEU A 113 -20.14 -4.46 -29.42
C LEU A 113 -19.09 -3.43 -29.88
N LEU A 114 -17.86 -3.51 -29.35
CA LEU A 114 -16.79 -2.57 -29.69
C LEU A 114 -16.29 -2.77 -31.13
N SER A 115 -16.17 -4.02 -31.58
CA SER A 115 -15.69 -4.33 -32.93
C SER A 115 -16.71 -3.94 -34.01
N LEU A 116 -18.00 -4.19 -33.76
CA LEU A 116 -19.08 -3.77 -34.67
C LEU A 116 -19.22 -2.24 -34.70
N LEU A 117 -19.01 -1.57 -33.56
CA LEU A 117 -19.03 -0.10 -33.49
C LEU A 117 -17.89 0.49 -34.32
N ASP A 118 -16.69 -0.04 -34.21
CA ASP A 118 -15.53 0.43 -34.97
C ASP A 118 -15.71 0.19 -36.48
N GLU A 119 -16.17 -1.00 -36.86
CA GLU A 119 -16.46 -1.32 -38.26
C GLU A 119 -17.49 -0.36 -38.86
N GLU A 120 -18.61 -0.14 -38.17
CA GLU A 120 -19.65 0.78 -38.65
C GLU A 120 -19.20 2.25 -38.62
N SER A 121 -18.31 2.62 -37.71
CA SER A 121 -17.70 3.96 -37.65
C SER A 121 -16.83 4.22 -38.88
N THR A 122 -16.15 3.21 -39.41
CA THR A 122 -15.34 3.33 -40.64
C THR A 122 -16.15 3.24 -41.93
N PHE A 123 -17.39 2.76 -41.86
CA PHE A 123 -18.22 2.60 -43.05
C PHE A 123 -18.73 3.98 -43.56
N PRO A 124 -18.50 4.35 -44.84
CA PRO A 124 -18.85 5.68 -45.36
C PRO A 124 -20.34 6.06 -45.23
N ASN A 125 -21.22 5.06 -45.36
CA ASN A 125 -22.68 5.24 -45.23
C ASN A 125 -23.21 4.73 -43.89
N GLY A 126 -22.33 4.51 -42.91
CA GLY A 126 -22.70 4.04 -41.58
C GLY A 126 -23.52 5.10 -40.84
N THR A 127 -24.67 4.71 -40.31
CA THR A 127 -25.57 5.54 -39.50
C THR A 127 -25.86 4.85 -38.17
N ASP A 128 -26.31 5.60 -37.17
CA ASP A 128 -26.68 5.01 -35.87
C ASP A 128 -27.80 3.96 -35.97
N ILE A 129 -28.61 4.02 -37.03
CA ILE A 129 -29.68 3.04 -37.33
C ILE A 129 -29.07 1.76 -37.91
N THR A 130 -28.16 1.88 -38.88
CA THR A 130 -27.48 0.71 -39.46
C THR A 130 -26.63 0.02 -38.39
N PHE A 131 -26.00 0.79 -37.50
CA PHE A 131 -25.33 0.27 -36.32
C PHE A 131 -26.28 -0.55 -35.41
N ALA A 132 -27.42 0.02 -35.00
CA ALA A 132 -28.39 -0.68 -34.15
C ALA A 132 -28.89 -1.99 -34.80
N ASN A 133 -29.19 -1.96 -36.10
CA ASN A 133 -29.61 -3.14 -36.85
C ASN A 133 -28.52 -4.21 -36.93
N LYS A 134 -27.26 -3.79 -37.14
CA LYS A 134 -26.10 -4.69 -37.17
C LYS A 134 -25.87 -5.38 -35.82
N LEU A 135 -25.99 -4.64 -34.72
CA LEU A 135 -25.93 -5.22 -33.37
C LEU A 135 -27.01 -6.29 -33.19
N LYS A 136 -28.25 -5.97 -33.56
CA LYS A 136 -29.38 -6.90 -33.48
C LYS A 136 -29.16 -8.16 -34.32
N GLN A 137 -28.67 -8.01 -35.55
CA GLN A 137 -28.41 -9.13 -36.45
C GLN A 137 -27.36 -10.11 -35.89
N HIS A 138 -26.29 -9.58 -35.28
CA HIS A 138 -25.14 -10.40 -34.88
C HIS A 138 -25.14 -10.83 -33.40
N LEU A 139 -25.82 -10.10 -32.52
CA LEU A 139 -25.72 -10.30 -31.06
C LEU A 139 -27.02 -10.83 -30.40
N ASN A 140 -28.13 -10.95 -31.12
CA ASN A 140 -29.42 -11.43 -30.57
C ASN A 140 -29.37 -12.83 -29.93
N SER A 141 -28.39 -13.66 -30.26
CA SER A 141 -28.23 -14.98 -29.64
C SER A 141 -27.51 -14.95 -28.29
N ASN A 142 -26.91 -13.82 -27.91
CA ASN A 142 -26.22 -13.68 -26.63
C ASN A 142 -27.22 -13.38 -25.51
N PRO A 143 -27.18 -14.09 -24.37
CA PRO A 143 -28.14 -13.91 -23.28
C PRO A 143 -28.08 -12.52 -22.62
N CYS A 144 -26.94 -11.84 -22.70
CA CYS A 144 -26.75 -10.51 -22.14
C CYS A 144 -27.18 -9.37 -23.09
N PHE A 145 -27.64 -9.68 -24.31
CA PHE A 145 -28.01 -8.68 -25.30
C PHE A 145 -29.49 -8.77 -25.68
N ARG A 146 -30.14 -7.62 -25.75
CA ARG A 146 -31.51 -7.50 -26.25
C ARG A 146 -31.60 -6.33 -27.23
N GLY A 147 -31.92 -6.62 -28.48
CA GLY A 147 -32.16 -5.57 -29.48
C GLY A 147 -33.52 -4.92 -29.26
N GLU A 148 -33.55 -3.59 -29.15
CA GLU A 148 -34.81 -2.84 -28.99
C GLU A 148 -35.43 -2.48 -30.36
N ARG A 149 -36.56 -1.76 -30.32
CA ARG A 149 -37.09 -1.08 -31.50
C ARG A 149 -36.30 0.22 -31.71
N GLU A 150 -36.19 0.67 -32.96
CA GLU A 150 -35.56 1.96 -33.32
C GLU A 150 -34.03 2.01 -33.08
N LYS A 151 -33.52 3.14 -32.55
CA LYS A 151 -32.09 3.43 -32.32
C LYS A 151 -31.65 3.03 -30.91
N ALA A 152 -31.95 1.81 -30.47
CA ALA A 152 -31.61 1.40 -29.11
C ALA A 152 -31.25 -0.08 -28.99
N PHE A 153 -30.48 -0.40 -27.96
CA PHE A 153 -30.19 -1.76 -27.54
C PHE A 153 -30.04 -1.82 -26.02
N THR A 154 -30.33 -2.98 -25.44
CA THR A 154 -30.25 -3.22 -24.00
C THR A 154 -29.17 -4.25 -23.71
N VAL A 155 -28.34 -3.98 -22.70
CA VAL A 155 -27.33 -4.90 -22.19
C VAL A 155 -27.66 -5.27 -20.75
N SER A 156 -27.66 -6.57 -20.45
CA SER A 156 -27.78 -7.08 -19.08
C SER A 156 -26.42 -7.09 -18.41
N HIS A 157 -26.10 -6.01 -17.69
CA HIS A 157 -24.87 -5.89 -16.90
C HIS A 157 -24.99 -6.60 -15.56
N PHE A 158 -23.85 -6.78 -14.87
CA PHE A 158 -23.85 -7.30 -13.49
C PHE A 158 -24.71 -6.48 -12.51
N ALA A 159 -24.89 -5.18 -12.78
CA ALA A 159 -25.68 -4.26 -11.95
C ALA A 159 -27.13 -4.08 -12.44
N GLY A 160 -27.55 -4.79 -13.49
CA GLY A 160 -28.89 -4.72 -14.06
C GLY A 160 -28.91 -4.37 -15.56
N GLU A 161 -30.11 -4.37 -16.13
CA GLU A 161 -30.32 -4.03 -17.54
C GLU A 161 -30.17 -2.53 -17.77
N VAL A 162 -29.44 -2.15 -18.82
CA VAL A 162 -29.28 -0.76 -19.26
C VAL A 162 -29.57 -0.66 -20.74
N THR A 163 -30.50 0.22 -21.10
CA THR A 163 -30.82 0.55 -22.48
C THR A 163 -30.02 1.75 -22.94
N TYR A 164 -29.31 1.60 -24.05
CA TYR A 164 -28.48 2.61 -24.70
C TYR A 164 -29.15 3.11 -25.97
N ASP A 165 -29.21 4.43 -26.13
CA ASP A 165 -29.66 5.09 -27.35
C ASP A 165 -28.47 5.27 -28.30
N THR A 166 -28.52 4.66 -29.49
CA THR A 166 -27.43 4.71 -30.47
C THR A 166 -27.24 6.08 -31.11
N THR A 167 -28.14 7.04 -30.89
CA THR A 167 -28.04 8.39 -31.47
C THR A 167 -26.72 9.07 -31.10
N GLY A 168 -25.90 9.38 -32.11
CA GLY A 168 -24.59 10.01 -31.97
C GLY A 168 -23.46 9.05 -31.58
N PHE A 169 -23.68 7.72 -31.50
CA PHE A 169 -22.63 6.76 -31.14
C PHE A 169 -21.48 6.78 -32.14
N LEU A 170 -21.77 6.75 -33.45
CA LEU A 170 -20.74 6.71 -34.48
C LEU A 170 -19.92 8.00 -34.49
N GLU A 171 -20.56 9.15 -34.36
CA GLU A 171 -19.89 10.45 -34.30
C GLU A 171 -18.96 10.54 -33.09
N LYS A 172 -19.46 10.17 -31.90
CA LYS A 172 -18.69 10.17 -30.65
C LYS A 172 -17.52 9.19 -30.68
N ASN A 173 -17.67 8.05 -31.35
CA ASN A 173 -16.59 7.07 -31.48
C ASN A 173 -15.51 7.49 -32.48
N ARG A 174 -15.89 8.20 -33.55
CA ARG A 174 -14.98 8.74 -34.57
C ARG A 174 -14.05 9.82 -34.02
N ASP A 175 -14.59 10.74 -33.20
CA ASP A 175 -13.89 11.87 -32.56
C ASP A 175 -12.88 12.57 -33.50
N LEU A 176 -13.35 12.90 -34.71
CA LEU A 176 -12.51 13.43 -35.77
C LEU A 176 -12.26 14.93 -35.59
N LEU A 177 -11.01 15.30 -35.31
CA LEU A 177 -10.52 16.67 -35.46
C LEU A 177 -9.95 16.89 -36.88
N HIS A 178 -10.34 18.00 -37.51
CA HIS A 178 -9.84 18.40 -38.83
C HIS A 178 -8.38 18.90 -38.76
N LEU A 179 -7.56 18.58 -39.77
CA LEU A 179 -6.14 18.95 -39.80
C LEU A 179 -5.93 20.47 -39.76
N ASP A 180 -6.78 21.23 -40.47
CA ASP A 180 -6.73 22.70 -40.46
C ASP A 180 -6.90 23.28 -39.06
N SER A 181 -7.69 22.63 -38.19
CA SER A 181 -7.85 23.07 -36.79
C SER A 181 -6.58 22.85 -35.98
N ILE A 182 -5.83 21.78 -36.25
CA ILE A 182 -4.53 21.51 -35.62
C ILE A 182 -3.47 22.50 -36.14
N GLN A 183 -3.48 22.78 -37.45
CA GLN A 183 -2.59 23.77 -38.05
C GLN A 183 -2.86 25.17 -37.48
N LEU A 184 -4.13 25.57 -37.32
CA LEU A 184 -4.49 26.82 -36.67
C LEU A 184 -3.90 26.94 -35.25
N LEU A 185 -3.96 25.87 -34.45
CA LEU A 185 -3.35 25.85 -33.11
C LEU A 185 -1.82 26.00 -33.16
N SER A 186 -1.17 25.43 -34.17
CA SER A 186 0.29 25.58 -34.36
C SER A 186 0.71 27.00 -34.73
N LEU A 187 -0.18 27.78 -35.35
CA LEU A 187 0.08 29.17 -35.75
C LEU A 187 -0.27 30.20 -34.67
N CYS A 188 -0.86 29.77 -33.54
CA CYS A 188 -1.17 30.66 -32.43
C CYS A 188 0.09 31.28 -31.82
N LEU A 189 0.02 32.55 -31.39
CA LEU A 189 1.14 33.26 -30.75
C LEU A 189 1.49 32.72 -29.35
N CYS A 190 0.55 32.02 -28.72
CA CYS A 190 0.73 31.44 -27.39
C CYS A 190 1.43 30.08 -27.46
N HIS A 191 2.39 29.85 -26.58
CA HIS A 191 3.20 28.62 -26.55
C HIS A 191 2.39 27.35 -26.22
N LEU A 192 1.33 27.46 -25.39
CA LEU A 192 0.58 26.30 -24.94
C LEU A 192 -0.26 25.63 -26.07
N PRO A 193 -1.04 26.37 -26.89
CA PRO A 193 -1.64 25.83 -28.11
C PRO A 193 -0.65 25.20 -29.09
N GLN A 194 0.56 25.76 -29.24
CA GLN A 194 1.60 25.20 -30.12
C GLN A 194 2.09 23.83 -29.63
N ILE A 195 2.28 23.68 -28.31
CA ILE A 195 2.60 22.37 -27.70
C ILE A 195 1.46 21.38 -27.97
N PHE A 196 0.21 21.80 -27.78
CA PHE A 196 -0.95 20.93 -28.00
C PHE A 196 -1.03 20.46 -29.46
N ALA A 197 -0.84 21.37 -30.42
CA ALA A 197 -0.78 21.02 -31.84
C ALA A 197 0.33 20.00 -32.15
N SER A 198 1.52 20.21 -31.60
CA SER A 198 2.66 19.29 -31.74
C SER A 198 2.34 17.90 -31.18
N ASN A 199 1.70 17.83 -30.01
CA ASN A 199 1.29 16.56 -29.40
C ASN A 199 0.22 15.85 -30.22
N MET A 200 -0.77 16.57 -30.75
CA MET A 200 -1.82 16.02 -31.60
C MET A 200 -1.26 15.45 -32.92
N LEU A 201 -0.27 16.12 -33.54
CA LEU A 201 0.41 15.62 -34.74
C LEU A 201 1.24 14.37 -34.42
N ASN A 202 2.00 14.37 -33.32
CA ASN A 202 2.82 13.23 -32.90
C ASN A 202 1.99 11.99 -32.52
N GLN A 203 0.77 12.17 -31.99
CA GLN A 203 -0.14 11.06 -31.70
C GLN A 203 -0.67 10.38 -32.98
N SER A 204 -0.71 11.10 -34.11
CA SER A 204 -1.10 10.52 -35.40
C SER A 204 -0.02 9.61 -36.01
N GLU A 205 1.25 9.81 -35.63
CA GLU A 205 2.39 9.02 -36.10
C GLU A 205 2.75 7.82 -35.20
N LYS A 206 2.42 7.87 -33.89
CA LYS A 206 2.75 6.82 -32.90
C LYS A 206 1.64 5.78 -32.66
N ALA A 207 0.77 5.50 -33.64
CA ALA A 207 -0.11 4.35 -33.55
C ALA A 207 0.75 3.06 -33.55
N VAL A 208 0.75 2.35 -32.42
CA VAL A 208 1.56 1.16 -32.15
C VAL A 208 1.29 0.09 -33.21
N VAL A 209 2.23 -0.08 -34.13
CA VAL A 209 2.31 -1.23 -35.03
C VAL A 209 2.71 -2.45 -34.18
N GLY A 210 1.71 -3.20 -33.73
CA GLY A 210 1.92 -4.57 -33.26
C GLY A 210 2.23 -5.49 -34.46
N PRO A 211 3.00 -6.59 -34.30
CA PRO A 211 3.64 -7.30 -35.43
C PRO A 211 2.71 -8.15 -36.33
N LEU A 212 1.39 -7.95 -36.36
CA LEU A 212 0.48 -8.93 -36.98
C LEU A 212 -0.45 -8.45 -38.10
N HIS A 213 -0.29 -7.24 -38.64
CA HIS A 213 -1.08 -6.80 -39.80
C HIS A 213 -0.18 -6.24 -40.91
N LYS A 214 0.28 -7.13 -41.79
CA LYS A 214 0.67 -6.80 -43.17
C LYS A 214 -0.43 -7.30 -44.12
N ALA A 215 -1.34 -6.43 -44.48
CA ALA A 215 -2.11 -6.50 -45.72
C ALA A 215 -2.47 -5.06 -46.10
N GLY A 216 -2.31 -4.73 -47.39
CA GLY A 216 -2.15 -3.37 -47.87
C GLY A 216 -3.39 -2.47 -47.79
N GLY A 217 -3.15 -1.19 -47.99
CA GLY A 217 -4.20 -0.17 -48.16
C GLY A 217 -3.89 1.07 -47.35
N ALA A 218 -3.76 2.21 -48.04
CA ALA A 218 -3.55 3.52 -47.45
C ALA A 218 -4.77 3.94 -46.60
N ASP A 219 -4.79 3.57 -45.32
CA ASP A 219 -5.65 4.18 -44.32
C ASP A 219 -5.08 3.87 -42.92
N SER A 220 -4.05 4.63 -42.54
CA SER A 220 -3.67 4.78 -41.13
C SER A 220 -4.68 5.69 -40.42
N GLN A 221 -5.98 5.40 -40.58
CA GLN A 221 -7.08 6.15 -39.99
C GLN A 221 -7.12 5.88 -38.49
N LYS A 222 -6.78 6.93 -37.74
CA LYS A 222 -7.11 7.24 -36.35
C LYS A 222 -7.88 6.14 -35.59
N LEU A 223 -7.22 5.51 -34.61
CA LEU A 223 -7.88 4.63 -33.63
C LEU A 223 -9.12 5.33 -33.04
N SER A 224 -10.26 4.65 -33.05
CA SER A 224 -11.52 5.13 -32.47
C SER A 224 -11.40 5.36 -30.96
N VAL A 225 -12.32 6.13 -30.39
CA VAL A 225 -12.39 6.36 -28.94
C VAL A 225 -12.56 5.03 -28.20
N ALA A 226 -13.46 4.16 -28.67
CA ALA A 226 -13.71 2.86 -28.06
C ALA A 226 -12.46 1.96 -28.05
N THR A 227 -11.70 1.91 -29.15
CA THR A 227 -10.47 1.11 -29.21
C THR A 227 -9.36 1.69 -28.32
N LYS A 228 -9.19 3.03 -28.29
CA LYS A 228 -8.24 3.68 -27.37
C LYS A 228 -8.59 3.39 -25.91
N PHE A 229 -9.87 3.55 -25.56
CA PHE A 229 -10.40 3.28 -24.23
C PHE A 229 -10.19 1.82 -23.81
N LYS A 230 -10.52 0.86 -24.68
CA LYS A 230 -10.27 -0.58 -24.44
C LYS A 230 -8.79 -0.87 -24.18
N SER A 231 -7.89 -0.29 -24.98
CA SER A 231 -6.44 -0.47 -24.81
C SER A 231 -5.94 0.08 -23.47
N GLN A 232 -6.37 1.28 -23.09
CA GLN A 232 -6.02 1.90 -21.80
C GLN A 232 -6.57 1.10 -20.62
N LEU A 233 -7.83 0.65 -20.70
CA LEU A 233 -8.44 -0.20 -19.67
C LEU A 233 -7.69 -1.52 -19.52
N PHE A 234 -7.28 -2.15 -20.62
CA PHE A 234 -6.51 -3.39 -20.57
C PHE A 234 -5.14 -3.20 -19.90
N GLN A 235 -4.43 -2.11 -20.23
CA GLN A 235 -3.17 -1.75 -19.56
C GLN A 235 -3.36 -1.50 -18.05
N LEU A 236 -4.47 -0.86 -17.66
CA LEU A 236 -4.82 -0.69 -16.25
C LEU A 236 -5.03 -2.06 -15.58
N MET A 237 -5.81 -2.95 -16.20
CA MET A 237 -6.09 -4.29 -15.64
C MET A 237 -4.80 -5.10 -15.44
N GLN A 238 -3.89 -5.09 -16.41
CA GLN A 238 -2.58 -5.76 -16.29
C GLN A 238 -1.77 -5.22 -15.11
N ARG A 239 -1.81 -3.91 -14.85
CA ARG A 239 -1.14 -3.32 -13.68
C ARG A 239 -1.77 -3.80 -12.39
N LEU A 240 -3.11 -3.84 -12.32
CA LEU A 240 -3.82 -4.32 -11.12
C LEU A 240 -3.53 -5.79 -10.84
N GLU A 241 -3.52 -6.66 -11.86
CA GLU A 241 -3.22 -8.09 -11.74
C GLU A 241 -1.81 -8.38 -11.20
N SER A 242 -0.87 -7.45 -11.38
CA SER A 242 0.48 -7.57 -10.83
C SER A 242 0.60 -7.14 -9.36
N THR A 243 -0.50 -6.72 -8.73
CA THR A 243 -0.54 -6.19 -7.36
C THR A 243 -1.46 -7.01 -6.46
N THR A 244 -1.38 -6.78 -5.15
CA THR A 244 -2.35 -7.33 -4.19
C THR A 244 -3.51 -6.35 -4.04
N PRO A 245 -4.73 -6.68 -4.50
CA PRO A 245 -5.85 -5.75 -4.47
C PRO A 245 -6.48 -5.65 -3.08
N HIS A 246 -6.95 -4.45 -2.74
CA HIS A 246 -7.83 -4.18 -1.61
C HIS A 246 -9.05 -3.44 -2.12
N PHE A 247 -10.25 -3.96 -1.84
CA PHE A 247 -11.50 -3.42 -2.39
C PHE A 247 -12.25 -2.59 -1.35
N ILE A 248 -12.66 -1.38 -1.74
CA ILE A 248 -13.53 -0.50 -0.96
C ILE A 248 -14.80 -0.26 -1.79
N ARG A 249 -15.97 -0.64 -1.27
CA ARG A 249 -17.27 -0.41 -1.93
C ARG A 249 -18.00 0.73 -1.21
N CYS A 250 -18.13 1.86 -1.90
CA CYS A 250 -18.87 3.02 -1.41
C CYS A 250 -20.37 2.84 -1.70
N ILE A 251 -21.22 3.07 -0.71
CA ILE A 251 -22.68 2.91 -0.82
C ILE A 251 -23.37 4.26 -0.61
N LYS A 252 -24.23 4.65 -1.54
CA LYS A 252 -25.06 5.85 -1.45
C LYS A 252 -26.29 5.57 -0.58
N PRO A 253 -26.49 6.24 0.56
CA PRO A 253 -27.58 5.92 1.47
C PRO A 253 -28.94 6.46 1.01
N ASN A 254 -28.97 7.58 0.27
CA ASN A 254 -30.18 8.18 -0.28
C ASN A 254 -29.86 9.05 -1.49
N ASN A 255 -30.83 9.30 -2.36
CA ASN A 255 -30.64 10.08 -3.59
C ASN A 255 -30.59 11.59 -3.36
N LEU A 256 -31.20 12.06 -2.28
CA LEU A 256 -31.29 13.47 -1.90
C LEU A 256 -30.01 14.03 -1.27
N GLN A 257 -28.97 13.20 -1.09
CA GLN A 257 -27.71 13.56 -0.41
C GLN A 257 -27.93 14.13 1.00
N SER A 258 -29.00 13.71 1.67
CA SER A 258 -29.39 14.18 2.99
C SER A 258 -28.71 13.36 4.09
N PRO A 259 -28.09 13.98 5.10
CA PRO A 259 -27.49 13.25 6.21
C PRO A 259 -28.56 12.53 7.03
N GLY A 260 -28.27 11.32 7.51
CA GLY A 260 -29.18 10.53 8.35
C GLY A 260 -30.36 9.86 7.63
N SER A 261 -30.56 10.13 6.34
CA SER A 261 -31.60 9.47 5.54
C SER A 261 -31.09 8.18 4.90
N TYR A 262 -31.93 7.13 4.92
CA TYR A 262 -31.61 5.79 4.44
C TYR A 262 -32.75 5.24 3.58
N GLU A 263 -32.48 5.05 2.29
CA GLU A 263 -33.41 4.45 1.32
C GLU A 263 -33.10 2.96 1.18
N GLN A 264 -33.87 2.11 1.86
CA GLN A 264 -33.64 0.67 1.90
C GLN A 264 -33.58 0.03 0.51
N GLY A 265 -34.49 0.39 -0.40
CA GLY A 265 -34.52 -0.16 -1.77
C GLY A 265 -33.25 0.18 -2.55
N LEU A 266 -32.81 1.43 -2.49
CA LEU A 266 -31.59 1.93 -3.14
C LEU A 266 -30.33 1.24 -2.60
N VAL A 267 -30.22 1.12 -1.27
CA VAL A 267 -29.07 0.49 -0.63
C VAL A 267 -29.03 -1.01 -0.93
N LEU A 268 -30.17 -1.70 -0.84
CA LEU A 268 -30.26 -3.13 -1.15
C LEU A 268 -29.89 -3.42 -2.62
N GLN A 269 -30.34 -2.57 -3.55
CA GLN A 269 -29.97 -2.69 -4.95
C GLN A 269 -28.46 -2.54 -5.14
N GLN A 270 -27.82 -1.53 -4.53
CA GLN A 270 -26.36 -1.35 -4.61
C GLN A 270 -25.60 -2.54 -4.02
N LEU A 271 -26.05 -3.11 -2.90
CA LEU A 271 -25.41 -4.28 -2.28
C LEU A 271 -25.44 -5.51 -3.19
N ARG A 272 -26.55 -5.72 -3.90
CA ARG A 272 -26.68 -6.78 -4.92
C ARG A 272 -25.77 -6.50 -6.11
N CYS A 273 -25.86 -5.30 -6.68
CA CYS A 273 -25.08 -4.92 -7.87
C CYS A 273 -23.58 -4.96 -7.59
N CYS A 274 -23.10 -4.52 -6.42
CA CYS A 274 -21.68 -4.55 -6.08
C CYS A 274 -21.15 -5.95 -5.67
N GLY A 275 -21.98 -6.99 -5.70
CA GLY A 275 -21.61 -8.36 -5.31
C GLY A 275 -21.25 -8.51 -3.83
N VAL A 276 -21.73 -7.61 -2.97
CA VAL A 276 -21.34 -7.58 -1.54
C VAL A 276 -21.92 -8.80 -0.80
N LEU A 277 -23.12 -9.24 -1.17
CA LEU A 277 -23.78 -10.38 -0.54
C LEU A 277 -23.04 -11.69 -0.79
N GLU A 278 -22.53 -11.87 -2.02
CA GLU A 278 -21.72 -13.00 -2.45
C GLU A 278 -20.38 -13.03 -1.71
N VAL A 279 -19.72 -11.87 -1.57
CA VAL A 279 -18.48 -11.75 -0.80
C VAL A 279 -18.68 -12.13 0.66
N VAL A 280 -19.75 -11.64 1.30
CA VAL A 280 -20.04 -12.00 2.70
C VAL A 280 -20.30 -13.49 2.83
N ARG A 281 -21.02 -14.10 1.88
CA ARG A 281 -21.28 -15.54 1.85
C ARG A 281 -19.99 -16.33 1.81
N ILE A 282 -19.11 -16.02 0.87
CA ILE A 282 -17.82 -16.71 0.66
C ILE A 282 -16.88 -16.48 1.84
N SER A 283 -16.80 -15.26 2.36
CA SER A 283 -15.97 -14.95 3.53
C SER A 283 -16.42 -15.69 4.79
N ARG A 284 -17.73 -15.97 4.94
CA ARG A 284 -18.27 -16.71 6.09
C ARG A 284 -18.04 -18.21 5.96
N SER A 285 -18.21 -18.77 4.76
CA SER A 285 -17.99 -20.19 4.54
C SER A 285 -16.50 -20.53 4.49
N GLY A 286 -15.66 -19.65 3.94
CA GLY A 286 -14.26 -19.89 3.62
C GLY A 286 -13.26 -19.62 4.75
N PHE A 287 -11.98 -19.55 4.38
CA PHE A 287 -10.84 -19.39 5.26
C PHE A 287 -10.01 -18.15 4.87
N PRO A 288 -10.47 -16.94 5.21
CA PRO A 288 -9.88 -15.70 4.71
C PRO A 288 -8.45 -15.44 5.20
N SER A 289 -8.05 -16.07 6.31
CA SER A 289 -6.70 -15.96 6.86
C SER A 289 -5.87 -17.19 6.51
N ARG A 290 -4.76 -16.99 5.79
CA ARG A 290 -3.89 -18.09 5.33
C ARG A 290 -2.41 -17.77 5.49
N MET A 291 -1.63 -18.79 5.82
CA MET A 291 -0.20 -18.64 6.09
C MET A 291 0.54 -19.93 5.79
N SER A 292 1.69 -19.86 5.13
CA SER A 292 2.52 -21.06 4.95
C SER A 292 2.97 -21.63 6.30
N HIS A 293 3.13 -22.95 6.36
CA HIS A 293 3.62 -23.64 7.57
C HIS A 293 4.91 -23.00 8.09
N GLN A 294 5.84 -22.66 7.19
CA GLN A 294 7.09 -21.97 7.53
C GLN A 294 6.86 -20.59 8.14
N LYS A 295 5.99 -19.76 7.55
CA LYS A 295 5.74 -18.41 8.05
C LYS A 295 5.01 -18.45 9.38
N PHE A 296 4.07 -19.38 9.55
CA PHE A 296 3.33 -19.57 10.80
C PHE A 296 4.23 -20.05 11.93
N ALA A 297 5.01 -21.12 11.71
CA ALA A 297 5.98 -21.62 12.67
C ALA A 297 7.02 -20.56 13.06
N ARG A 298 7.54 -19.80 12.10
CA ARG A 298 8.53 -18.75 12.40
C ARG A 298 7.93 -17.56 13.16
N ARG A 299 6.64 -17.27 12.94
CA ARG A 299 5.94 -16.15 13.56
C ARG A 299 5.47 -16.44 14.98
N TYR A 300 5.02 -17.67 15.25
CA TYR A 300 4.39 -18.06 16.52
C TYR A 300 5.12 -19.19 17.26
N GLY A 301 6.14 -19.82 16.67
CA GLY A 301 6.84 -20.96 17.26
C GLY A 301 7.50 -20.65 18.60
N PHE A 302 7.90 -19.41 18.85
CA PHE A 302 8.44 -18.98 20.14
C PHE A 302 7.40 -18.97 21.27
N LEU A 303 6.11 -19.09 20.94
CA LEU A 303 5.05 -19.29 21.92
C LEU A 303 5.04 -20.72 22.46
N LEU A 304 5.74 -21.67 21.83
CA LEU A 304 5.93 -23.05 22.29
C LEU A 304 7.14 -23.20 23.24
N LEU A 305 7.23 -24.35 23.91
CA LEU A 305 8.43 -24.74 24.67
C LEU A 305 9.57 -25.10 23.70
N GLU A 306 10.83 -24.86 24.08
CA GLU A 306 12.02 -25.03 23.21
C GLU A 306 12.10 -26.40 22.54
N ASN A 307 11.72 -27.47 23.24
CA ASN A 307 11.80 -28.84 22.72
C ASN A 307 10.85 -29.13 21.54
N VAL A 308 9.77 -28.34 21.40
CA VAL A 308 8.78 -28.51 20.31
C VAL A 308 9.09 -27.57 19.16
N ALA A 309 9.72 -26.43 19.42
CA ALA A 309 10.06 -25.42 18.40
C ALA A 309 11.17 -25.87 17.43
N SER A 310 11.90 -26.95 17.74
CA SER A 310 12.99 -27.51 16.91
C SER A 310 12.52 -28.53 15.86
N GLN A 311 11.22 -28.80 15.78
CA GLN A 311 10.63 -29.71 14.80
C GLN A 311 10.43 -29.05 13.43
N ASP A 312 10.00 -29.81 12.44
CA ASP A 312 9.66 -29.28 11.13
C ASP A 312 8.48 -28.27 11.23
N PRO A 313 8.36 -27.32 10.28
CA PRO A 313 7.37 -26.25 10.37
C PRO A 313 5.90 -26.71 10.46
N LEU A 314 5.57 -27.87 9.89
CA LEU A 314 4.20 -28.41 9.96
C LEU A 314 3.92 -28.91 11.38
N SER A 315 4.82 -29.69 11.96
CA SER A 315 4.70 -30.18 13.34
C SER A 315 4.63 -29.03 14.35
N VAL A 316 5.47 -28.00 14.19
CA VAL A 316 5.41 -26.77 15.01
C VAL A 316 4.05 -26.07 14.87
N SER A 317 3.55 -25.97 13.64
CA SER A 317 2.25 -25.34 13.36
C SER A 317 1.12 -26.09 14.05
N VAL A 318 1.06 -27.42 13.92
CA VAL A 318 0.06 -28.28 14.57
C VAL A 318 0.14 -28.18 16.09
N ALA A 319 1.35 -28.18 16.66
CA ALA A 319 1.53 -28.02 18.11
C ALA A 319 1.02 -26.66 18.64
N ILE A 320 1.18 -25.58 17.88
CA ILE A 320 0.58 -24.27 18.22
C ILE A 320 -0.94 -24.36 18.22
N LEU A 321 -1.54 -24.95 17.17
CA LEU A 321 -3.00 -25.08 17.06
C LEU A 321 -3.59 -25.80 18.28
N HIS A 322 -2.97 -26.91 18.69
CA HIS A 322 -3.38 -27.66 19.88
C HIS A 322 -3.17 -26.88 21.18
N ARG A 323 -2.02 -26.22 21.36
CA ARG A 323 -1.75 -25.44 22.59
C ARG A 323 -2.76 -24.32 22.82
N PHE A 324 -3.21 -23.68 21.75
CA PHE A 324 -4.20 -22.60 21.81
C PHE A 324 -5.64 -23.10 21.71
N ASN A 325 -5.88 -24.42 21.72
CA ASN A 325 -7.19 -25.05 21.63
C ASN A 325 -8.05 -24.51 20.48
N ILE A 326 -7.43 -24.27 19.32
CA ILE A 326 -8.19 -23.87 18.13
C ILE A 326 -8.98 -25.10 17.67
N LEU A 327 -10.31 -24.97 17.62
CA LEU A 327 -11.19 -26.07 17.24
C LEU A 327 -10.90 -26.55 15.81
N PRO A 328 -10.90 -27.87 15.53
CA PRO A 328 -10.62 -28.41 14.19
C PRO A 328 -11.51 -27.86 13.07
N GLU A 329 -12.72 -27.41 13.38
CA GLU A 329 -13.63 -26.77 12.41
C GLU A 329 -13.26 -25.33 12.02
N MET A 330 -12.38 -24.70 12.79
CA MET A 330 -11.96 -23.31 12.64
C MET A 330 -10.68 -23.14 11.82
N TYR A 331 -10.02 -24.25 11.46
CA TYR A 331 -8.85 -24.26 10.59
C TYR A 331 -8.86 -25.45 9.62
N GLN A 332 -8.07 -25.34 8.56
CA GLN A 332 -7.74 -26.45 7.68
C GLN A 332 -6.23 -26.49 7.46
N VAL A 333 -5.67 -27.69 7.36
CA VAL A 333 -4.25 -27.93 7.11
C VAL A 333 -4.11 -28.39 5.67
N GLY A 334 -3.63 -27.49 4.81
CA GLY A 334 -3.29 -27.85 3.44
C GLY A 334 -1.86 -28.33 3.31
N TYR A 335 -1.50 -28.72 2.08
CA TYR A 335 -0.16 -29.24 1.78
C TYR A 335 0.96 -28.24 2.12
N THR A 336 0.75 -26.94 1.88
CA THR A 336 1.78 -25.91 2.08
C THR A 336 1.40 -24.86 3.11
N LYS A 337 0.10 -24.70 3.40
CA LYS A 337 -0.44 -23.61 4.22
C LYS A 337 -1.43 -24.08 5.28
N LEU A 338 -1.58 -23.26 6.30
CA LEU A 338 -2.70 -23.27 7.23
C LEU A 338 -3.73 -22.24 6.77
N PHE A 339 -4.99 -22.63 6.88
CA PHE A 339 -6.15 -21.84 6.54
C PHE A 339 -7.03 -21.68 7.78
N PHE A 340 -7.47 -20.46 8.06
CA PHE A 340 -8.18 -20.11 9.28
C PHE A 340 -9.46 -19.36 8.97
N ARG A 341 -10.52 -19.70 9.71
CA ARG A 341 -11.73 -18.87 9.76
C ARG A 341 -11.42 -17.53 10.42
N THR A 342 -12.30 -16.56 10.18
CA THR A 342 -12.18 -15.21 10.74
C THR A 342 -12.03 -15.23 12.27
N GLY A 343 -11.14 -14.37 12.77
CA GLY A 343 -10.92 -14.15 14.20
C GLY A 343 -9.92 -15.08 14.89
N GLN A 344 -9.55 -16.22 14.29
CA GLN A 344 -8.66 -17.19 14.95
C GLN A 344 -7.22 -16.70 15.14
N ILE A 345 -6.69 -15.98 14.14
CA ILE A 345 -5.34 -15.42 14.19
C ILE A 345 -5.22 -14.29 15.24
N GLY A 346 -6.32 -13.60 15.56
CA GLY A 346 -6.31 -12.47 16.49
C GLY A 346 -5.77 -12.85 17.87
N ILE A 347 -6.24 -13.98 18.41
CA ILE A 347 -5.80 -14.50 19.72
C ILE A 347 -4.29 -14.80 19.73
N LEU A 348 -3.77 -15.35 18.64
CA LEU A 348 -2.35 -15.63 18.49
C LEU A 348 -1.52 -14.34 18.41
N GLU A 349 -1.99 -13.33 17.66
CA GLU A 349 -1.33 -12.02 17.59
C GLU A 349 -1.35 -11.28 18.92
N ASP A 350 -2.46 -11.30 19.63
CA ASP A 350 -2.58 -10.66 20.94
C ASP A 350 -1.61 -11.30 21.93
N THR A 351 -1.57 -12.63 21.98
CA THR A 351 -0.63 -13.37 22.84
C THR A 351 0.81 -13.07 22.44
N ARG A 352 1.12 -13.09 21.14
CA ARG A 352 2.44 -12.74 20.59
C ARG A 352 2.87 -11.34 21.03
N ASN A 353 1.98 -10.35 20.90
CA ASN A 353 2.26 -8.97 21.30
C ASN A 353 2.49 -8.86 22.81
N HIS A 354 1.69 -9.53 23.63
CA HIS A 354 1.90 -9.58 25.08
C HIS A 354 3.25 -10.21 25.46
N THR A 355 3.63 -11.34 24.84
CA THR A 355 4.93 -11.96 25.10
C THR A 355 6.09 -11.05 24.68
N LEU A 356 5.96 -10.35 23.55
CA LEU A 356 6.97 -9.39 23.09
C LEU A 356 7.09 -8.18 24.03
N HIS A 357 6.05 -7.81 24.80
CA HIS A 357 6.20 -6.80 25.85
C HIS A 357 7.17 -7.24 26.96
N GLY A 358 7.48 -8.53 27.09
CA GLY A 358 8.57 -9.02 27.93
C GLY A 358 9.94 -8.42 27.60
N ILE A 359 10.14 -7.91 26.38
CA ILE A 359 11.34 -7.14 26.00
C ILE A 359 11.54 -5.92 26.90
N LEU A 360 10.47 -5.30 27.38
CA LEU A 360 10.55 -4.18 28.34
C LEU A 360 11.26 -4.61 29.63
N ARG A 361 11.07 -5.85 30.08
CA ARG A 361 11.78 -6.38 31.25
C ARG A 361 13.28 -6.48 30.99
N VAL A 362 13.68 -7.00 29.83
CA VAL A 362 15.09 -7.06 29.42
C VAL A 362 15.71 -5.67 29.37
N GLN A 363 15.01 -4.71 28.76
CA GLN A 363 15.45 -3.31 28.72
C GLN A 363 15.59 -2.71 30.13
N SER A 364 14.65 -2.98 31.03
CA SER A 364 14.71 -2.50 32.43
C SER A 364 15.89 -3.09 33.19
N CYS A 365 16.17 -4.39 33.03
CA CYS A 365 17.30 -5.07 33.65
C CYS A 365 18.63 -4.51 33.12
N PHE A 366 18.73 -4.29 31.81
CA PHE A 366 19.91 -3.71 31.17
C PHE A 366 20.19 -2.28 31.66
N ARG A 367 19.17 -1.41 31.64
CA ARG A 367 19.28 -0.04 32.17
C ARG A 367 19.67 -0.04 33.65
N GLY A 368 19.07 -0.92 34.45
CA GLY A 368 19.42 -1.08 35.87
C GLY A 368 20.85 -1.58 36.08
N HIS A 369 21.33 -2.51 35.25
CA HIS A 369 22.72 -2.97 35.28
C HIS A 369 23.69 -1.82 34.96
N GLN A 370 23.41 -1.06 33.90
CA GLN A 370 24.21 0.09 33.49
C GLN A 370 24.30 1.15 34.60
N ALA A 371 23.17 1.50 35.22
CA ALA A 371 23.12 2.45 36.34
C ALA A 371 23.93 1.97 37.55
N ARG A 372 23.77 0.70 37.96
CA ARG A 372 24.54 0.13 39.09
C ARG A 372 26.04 0.08 38.79
N ARG A 373 26.42 -0.23 37.56
CA ARG A 373 27.82 -0.24 37.14
C ARG A 373 28.42 1.17 37.26
N HIS A 374 27.74 2.16 36.70
CA HIS A 374 28.17 3.56 36.75
C HIS A 374 28.29 4.07 38.20
N PHE A 375 27.30 3.75 39.06
CA PHE A 375 27.35 4.12 40.48
C PHE A 375 28.54 3.48 41.22
N LYS A 376 28.84 2.20 40.96
CA LYS A 376 30.01 1.52 41.54
C LYS A 376 31.34 2.14 41.06
N GLU A 377 31.43 2.52 39.78
CA GLU A 377 32.60 3.21 39.23
C GLU A 377 32.80 4.58 39.92
N LEU A 378 31.71 5.35 40.10
CA LEU A 378 31.74 6.63 40.83
C LEU A 378 32.14 6.46 42.30
N GLN A 379 31.55 5.50 43.01
CA GLN A 379 31.90 5.22 44.42
C GLN A 379 33.37 4.85 44.58
N ARG A 380 33.92 4.03 43.67
CA ARG A 380 35.36 3.71 43.67
C ARG A 380 36.19 4.96 43.45
N GLY A 381 35.85 5.80 42.48
CA GLY A 381 36.53 7.08 42.24
C GLY A 381 36.54 8.00 43.46
N ILE A 382 35.39 8.15 44.13
CA ILE A 382 35.27 8.94 45.37
C ILE A 382 36.12 8.34 46.49
N ALA A 383 36.06 7.02 46.72
CA ALA A 383 36.84 6.37 47.75
C ALA A 383 38.36 6.53 47.51
N THR A 384 38.80 6.42 46.26
CA THR A 384 40.19 6.68 45.86
C THR A 384 40.58 8.12 46.17
N LEU A 385 39.78 9.11 45.74
CA LEU A 385 40.06 10.53 46.02
C LEU A 385 40.12 10.81 47.53
N GLN A 386 39.15 10.30 48.29
CA GLN A 386 39.14 10.44 49.75
C GLN A 386 40.37 9.83 50.41
N SER A 387 40.87 8.70 49.90
CA SER A 387 42.09 8.07 50.42
C SER A 387 43.33 8.95 50.20
N PHE A 388 43.46 9.58 49.03
CA PHE A 388 44.54 10.53 48.75
C PHE A 388 44.47 11.76 49.66
N VAL A 389 43.29 12.36 49.81
CA VAL A 389 43.09 13.56 50.66
C VAL A 389 43.41 13.24 52.12
N ARG A 390 42.89 12.11 52.65
CA ARG A 390 43.17 11.69 54.03
C ARG A 390 44.66 11.39 54.23
N GLY A 391 45.30 10.73 53.26
CA GLY A 391 46.73 10.46 53.28
C GLY A 391 47.58 11.73 53.27
N GLU A 392 47.22 12.72 52.46
CA GLU A 392 47.93 14.00 52.38
C GLU A 392 47.77 14.82 53.67
N LYS A 393 46.55 14.91 54.20
CA LYS A 393 46.31 15.55 55.50
C LYS A 393 47.14 14.90 56.61
N GLY A 394 47.18 13.57 56.67
CA GLY A 394 47.99 12.84 57.65
C GLY A 394 49.49 13.11 57.50
N ARG A 395 50.00 13.18 56.26
CA ARG A 395 51.41 13.54 55.99
C ARG A 395 51.72 14.97 56.44
N GLN A 396 50.84 15.94 56.17
CA GLN A 396 51.00 17.33 56.59
C GLN A 396 51.02 17.45 58.12
N GLU A 397 50.06 16.83 58.81
CA GLU A 397 49.99 16.82 60.27
C GLU A 397 51.24 16.19 60.89
N PHE A 398 51.70 15.06 60.35
CA PHE A 398 52.93 14.40 60.80
C PHE A 398 54.18 15.25 60.55
N ALA A 399 54.29 15.91 59.39
CA ALA A 399 55.41 16.78 59.08
C ALA A 399 55.52 17.95 60.06
N VAL A 400 54.39 18.60 60.39
CA VAL A 400 54.33 19.67 61.40
C VAL A 400 54.72 19.13 62.77
N LEU A 401 54.22 17.97 63.18
CA LEU A 401 54.53 17.35 64.46
C LEU A 401 56.03 16.98 64.56
N LEU A 402 56.59 16.41 63.49
CA LEU A 402 58.01 16.08 63.41
C LEU A 402 58.90 17.32 63.48
N GLN A 403 58.51 18.40 62.79
CA GLN A 403 59.23 19.68 62.85
C GLN A 403 59.20 20.25 64.27
N ARG A 404 58.03 20.25 64.93
CA ARG A 404 57.89 20.67 66.34
C ARG A 404 58.73 19.81 67.29
N HIS A 405 58.71 18.49 67.11
CA HIS A 405 59.49 17.57 67.92
C HIS A 405 61.00 17.79 67.76
N LYS A 406 61.49 17.91 66.51
CA LYS A 406 62.90 18.23 66.23
C LYS A 406 63.31 19.56 66.88
N ALA A 407 62.50 20.60 66.74
CA ALA A 407 62.75 21.88 67.38
C ALA A 407 62.80 21.78 68.91
N ALA A 408 61.86 21.06 69.52
CA ALA A 408 61.82 20.82 70.97
C ALA A 408 63.08 20.08 71.46
N VAL A 409 63.51 19.02 70.78
CA VAL A 409 64.73 18.26 71.11
C VAL A 409 65.96 19.15 71.04
N VAL A 410 66.08 19.99 70.00
CA VAL A 410 67.20 20.93 69.85
C VAL A 410 67.20 21.95 71.00
N ILE A 411 66.06 22.59 71.28
CA ILE A 411 65.93 23.57 72.37
C ILE A 411 66.28 22.92 73.72
N GLN A 412 65.71 21.74 74.02
CA GLN A 412 65.99 21.00 75.25
C GLN A 412 67.48 20.63 75.37
N LYS A 413 68.12 20.20 74.28
CA LYS A 413 69.56 19.90 74.24
C LYS A 413 70.40 21.12 74.60
N TRP A 414 70.10 22.28 74.00
CA TRP A 414 70.81 23.54 74.30
C TRP A 414 70.61 23.99 75.75
N ILE A 415 69.39 23.93 76.27
CA ILE A 415 69.09 24.30 77.67
C ILE A 415 69.81 23.37 78.65
N LYS A 416 69.71 22.04 78.45
CA LYS A 416 70.42 21.05 79.29
C LYS A 416 71.92 21.29 79.26
N GLY A 417 72.49 21.51 78.08
CA GLY A 417 73.92 21.82 77.92
C GLY A 417 74.33 23.12 78.62
N ARG A 418 73.52 24.18 78.52
CA ARG A 418 73.77 25.46 79.22
C ARG A 418 73.72 25.30 80.74
N ASN A 419 72.73 24.57 81.26
CA ASN A 419 72.58 24.31 82.69
C ASN A 419 73.76 23.50 83.22
N ALA A 420 74.15 22.41 82.54
CA ALA A 420 75.30 21.59 82.92
C ALA A 420 76.61 22.41 82.93
N LYS A 421 76.86 23.24 81.89
CA LYS A 421 78.02 24.14 81.86
C LYS A 421 78.01 25.15 83.00
N LYS A 422 76.85 25.74 83.33
CA LYS A 422 76.70 26.70 84.42
C LYS A 422 76.98 26.02 85.78
N THR A 423 76.48 24.81 85.99
CA THR A 423 76.75 24.02 87.21
C THR A 423 78.23 23.65 87.31
N PHE A 424 78.84 23.13 86.25
CA PHE A 424 80.26 22.80 86.24
C PHE A 424 81.14 24.03 86.50
N LYS A 425 80.84 25.17 85.86
CA LYS A 425 81.58 26.41 86.09
C LYS A 425 81.45 26.88 87.55
N LYS A 426 80.25 26.84 88.14
CA LYS A 426 80.06 27.14 89.57
C LYS A 426 80.88 26.23 90.48
N ILE A 427 80.91 24.92 90.19
CA ILE A 427 81.69 23.95 90.97
C ILE A 427 83.19 24.23 90.81
N ASN A 428 83.66 24.44 89.58
CA ASN A 428 85.07 24.72 89.29
C ASN A 428 85.53 26.05 89.92
N ASP A 429 84.74 27.12 89.78
CA ASP A 429 85.02 28.41 90.41
C ASP A 429 85.07 28.26 91.95
N ALA A 430 84.15 27.48 92.55
CA ALA A 430 84.18 27.17 93.98
C ALA A 430 85.40 26.32 94.40
N SER A 431 85.81 25.34 93.59
CA SER A 431 87.00 24.52 93.85
C SER A 431 88.29 25.35 93.76
N ILE A 432 88.39 26.28 92.81
CA ILE A 432 89.53 27.20 92.69
C ILE A 432 89.63 28.07 93.96
N VAL A 433 88.50 28.60 94.46
CA VAL A 433 88.46 29.40 95.70
C VAL A 433 88.83 28.60 96.94
N ILE A 434 88.56 27.29 96.98
CA ILE A 434 88.95 26.42 98.10
C ILE A 434 90.46 26.06 98.06
N GLN A 435 91.07 26.04 96.87
CA GLN A 435 92.48 25.70 96.66
C GLN A 435 93.44 26.91 96.77
N SER A 436 92.92 28.13 96.68
CA SER A 436 93.60 29.40 96.98
C SER A 436 93.45 29.78 98.44
#